data_AF-A0A1Z8TZB8-F1
#
_entry.id   AF-A0A1Z8TZB8-F1
#
_cell.length_a   1.000
_cell.length_b   1.000
_cell.length_c   1.000
_cell.angle_alpha   90.00
_cell.angle_beta   90.00
_cell.angle_gamma   90.00
#
_symmetry.space_group_name_H-M   'P 1'
#
loop_
_entity.id
_entity.type
_entity.pdbx_description
1 polymer ?
#
loop_
_entity_poly.entity_id
_entity_poly.type
_entity_poly.pdbx_seq_one_letter_code
_entity_poly.pdbx_strand_id
1 'polypeptide(L)'
;MVQYKARISLRAKLILNNYIFNKKYCRDPGSFYPLIFTDLDGSLLDHNSYSSDPALILLKELEISALPVIAVTSKTASEVIPLRKNLVNIHPFVIENGAAIYIPKKYFSKNLVIKNSDIVDEYIRISEAPSRDHWRKILHKFDHCYRNEFRSFSDIFNRDGAAGICEVTGLSLQSAKNANTREYTEPLIWEGTEERKIQFIQELRKVGANPLQGGRFLTIGGAFDKGSALKRISSFYESVLELPITSLAVGDSANDVSMLDSADWALLIRAKNRALPLLRRDSNVLISEKEGPQGWDEGVRKWLRQINYEFENDDDD
;
A
#
# COMPACT_ATOMS: atom_id res chain seq x y z
N MET A 1 14.15 15.07 -22.52
CA MET A 1 14.26 14.63 -21.10
C MET A 1 14.05 15.74 -20.07
N VAL A 2 14.53 16.97 -20.28
CA VAL A 2 14.36 18.09 -19.32
C VAL A 2 12.92 18.63 -19.28
N GLN A 3 12.23 18.69 -20.43
CA GLN A 3 10.82 19.11 -20.52
C GLN A 3 9.82 18.14 -19.85
N TYR A 4 10.16 16.86 -19.71
CA TYR A 4 9.28 15.86 -19.08
C TYR A 4 9.27 16.00 -17.55
N LYS A 5 10.43 16.29 -16.94
CA LYS A 5 10.55 16.57 -15.51
C LYS A 5 9.86 17.89 -15.10
N ALA A 6 9.90 18.91 -15.97
CA ALA A 6 9.23 20.18 -15.73
C ALA A 6 7.68 20.07 -15.76
N ARG A 7 7.12 19.19 -16.60
CA ARG A 7 5.67 18.91 -16.65
C ARG A 7 5.15 18.14 -15.42
N ILE A 8 5.96 17.27 -14.82
CA ILE A 8 5.56 16.47 -13.63
C ILE A 8 5.50 17.35 -12.36
N SER A 9 6.44 18.29 -12.20
CA SER A 9 6.43 19.26 -11.09
C SER A 9 5.28 20.27 -11.17
N LEU A 10 4.78 20.58 -12.36
CA LEU A 10 3.60 21.43 -12.54
C LEU A 10 2.30 20.67 -12.27
N ARG A 11 2.28 19.34 -12.48
CA ARG A 11 1.08 18.49 -12.35
C ARG A 11 0.60 18.26 -10.92
N ALA A 12 1.47 18.19 -9.92
CA ALA A 12 1.03 18.11 -8.52
C ALA A 12 0.26 19.37 -8.06
N LYS A 13 0.60 20.55 -8.60
CA LYS A 13 -0.21 21.77 -8.43
C LYS A 13 -1.51 21.71 -9.23
N LEU A 14 -1.50 21.08 -10.41
CA LEU A 14 -2.65 20.98 -11.31
C LEU A 14 -3.63 19.86 -10.93
N ILE A 15 -3.29 18.80 -10.20
CA ILE A 15 -4.30 17.81 -9.80
C ILE A 15 -5.28 18.42 -8.79
N LEU A 16 -4.84 19.34 -7.93
CA LEU A 16 -5.76 20.06 -7.04
C LEU A 16 -6.31 21.34 -7.69
N ASN A 17 -5.49 22.10 -8.43
CA ASN A 17 -5.98 23.31 -9.09
C ASN A 17 -6.80 23.04 -10.37
N ASN A 18 -6.44 22.11 -11.27
CA ASN A 18 -7.28 21.75 -12.42
C ASN A 18 -8.53 20.95 -12.02
N TYR A 19 -8.54 20.20 -10.92
CA TYR A 19 -9.77 19.51 -10.51
C TYR A 19 -10.78 20.50 -9.92
N ILE A 20 -10.31 21.53 -9.18
CA ILE A 20 -11.16 22.64 -8.72
C ILE A 20 -11.54 23.59 -9.88
N PHE A 21 -10.64 23.86 -10.83
CA PHE A 21 -10.89 24.86 -11.89
C PHE A 21 -11.45 24.31 -13.22
N ASN A 22 -11.12 23.08 -13.63
CA ASN A 22 -11.47 22.54 -14.96
C ASN A 22 -12.54 21.44 -14.93
N LYS A 23 -12.73 20.71 -13.82
CA LYS A 23 -13.81 19.71 -13.69
C LYS A 23 -14.88 20.17 -12.71
N LYS A 24 -15.87 20.86 -13.26
CA LYS A 24 -17.33 20.65 -13.14
C LYS A 24 -17.89 19.83 -11.94
N TYR A 25 -17.38 19.98 -10.73
CA TYR A 25 -18.14 19.75 -9.51
C TYR A 25 -18.62 21.11 -9.02
N CYS A 26 -19.65 21.64 -9.68
CA CYS A 26 -20.61 22.47 -8.94
C CYS A 26 -20.97 21.64 -7.71
N ARG A 27 -20.96 22.26 -6.51
CA ARG A 27 -21.24 21.59 -5.24
C ARG A 27 -22.71 21.14 -5.19
N ASP A 28 -23.06 20.21 -6.07
CA ASP A 28 -24.37 19.62 -6.18
C ASP A 28 -24.50 18.61 -5.03
N PRO A 29 -25.62 18.63 -4.30
CA PRO A 29 -25.87 17.67 -3.23
C PRO A 29 -25.65 16.23 -3.72
N GLY A 30 -24.73 15.50 -3.09
CA GLY A 30 -24.39 14.11 -3.46
C GLY A 30 -23.09 13.94 -4.27
N SER A 31 -22.37 15.02 -4.56
CA SER A 31 -21.05 14.95 -5.20
C SER A 31 -19.99 14.31 -4.28
N PHE A 32 -19.11 13.49 -4.84
CA PHE A 32 -18.00 12.84 -4.14
C PHE A 32 -16.77 12.77 -5.05
N TYR A 33 -15.59 12.54 -4.45
CA TYR A 33 -14.34 12.34 -5.18
C TYR A 33 -13.86 10.89 -5.08
N PRO A 34 -13.65 10.17 -6.20
CA PRO A 34 -13.16 8.80 -6.17
C PRO A 34 -11.68 8.71 -5.78
N LEU A 35 -11.34 7.79 -4.87
CA LEU A 35 -9.95 7.56 -4.44
C LEU A 35 -9.62 6.07 -4.39
N ILE A 36 -8.56 5.64 -5.07
CA ILE A 36 -8.19 4.22 -5.19
C ILE A 36 -7.00 3.94 -4.29
N PHE A 37 -7.11 2.92 -3.44
CA PHE A 37 -6.04 2.36 -2.63
C PHE A 37 -5.77 0.94 -3.07
N THR A 38 -4.51 0.60 -3.30
CA THR A 38 -4.16 -0.72 -3.85
C THR A 38 -2.95 -1.30 -3.14
N ASP A 39 -3.02 -2.58 -2.79
CA ASP A 39 -1.80 -3.36 -2.59
C ASP A 39 -1.03 -3.47 -3.91
N LEU A 40 0.27 -3.77 -3.80
CA LEU A 40 1.15 -3.95 -4.94
C LEU A 40 1.25 -5.42 -5.33
N ASP A 41 1.73 -6.29 -4.44
CA ASP A 41 2.12 -7.65 -4.83
C ASP A 41 0.91 -8.57 -4.95
N GLY A 42 0.65 -9.15 -6.12
CA GLY A 42 -0.54 -9.99 -6.33
C GLY A 42 -1.81 -9.18 -6.61
N SER A 43 -1.71 -7.84 -6.58
CA SER A 43 -2.76 -6.91 -7.00
C SER A 43 -2.28 -6.11 -8.22
N LEU A 44 -1.68 -4.93 -8.03
CA LEU A 44 -1.21 -4.09 -9.14
C LEU A 44 0.02 -4.64 -9.88
N LEU A 45 0.81 -5.47 -9.19
CA LEU A 45 1.94 -6.19 -9.74
C LEU A 45 1.62 -7.68 -9.80
N ASP A 46 1.99 -8.32 -10.90
CA ASP A 46 1.93 -9.77 -11.00
C ASP A 46 2.81 -10.42 -9.92
N HIS A 47 2.29 -11.47 -9.29
CA HIS A 47 2.95 -12.08 -8.12
C HIS A 47 4.29 -12.73 -8.46
N ASN A 48 4.47 -13.19 -9.70
CA ASN A 48 5.65 -13.94 -10.12
C ASN A 48 6.65 -13.07 -10.87
N SER A 49 6.17 -12.30 -11.83
CA SER A 49 6.99 -11.44 -12.70
C SER A 49 7.20 -10.04 -12.15
N TYR A 50 6.42 -9.62 -11.14
CA TYR A 50 6.37 -8.25 -10.63
C TYR A 50 6.06 -7.19 -11.72
N SER A 51 5.51 -7.62 -12.85
CA SER A 51 5.10 -6.73 -13.94
C SER A 51 3.73 -6.11 -13.66
N SER A 52 3.58 -4.84 -14.01
CA SER A 52 2.32 -4.10 -14.01
C SER A 52 1.74 -3.90 -15.41
N ASP A 53 2.33 -4.50 -16.45
CA ASP A 53 2.02 -4.17 -17.85
C ASP A 53 0.52 -4.25 -18.16
N PRO A 54 -0.25 -5.24 -17.68
CA PRO A 54 -1.68 -5.31 -17.95
C PRO A 54 -2.50 -4.17 -17.33
N ALA A 55 -2.02 -3.54 -16.24
CA ALA A 55 -2.69 -2.44 -15.56
C ALA A 55 -2.21 -1.05 -16.04
N LEU A 56 -1.12 -0.99 -16.82
CA LEU A 56 -0.45 0.27 -17.14
C LEU A 56 -1.30 1.22 -17.99
N ILE A 57 -2.17 0.69 -18.86
CA ILE A 57 -3.07 1.51 -19.68
C ILE A 57 -4.07 2.23 -18.76
N LEU A 58 -4.77 1.49 -17.90
CA LEU A 58 -5.73 2.08 -16.96
C LEU A 58 -5.05 3.02 -15.95
N LEU A 59 -3.86 2.70 -15.45
CA LEU A 59 -3.10 3.63 -14.59
C LEU A 59 -2.87 4.98 -15.26
N LYS A 60 -2.59 5.00 -16.57
CA LYS A 60 -2.42 6.25 -17.33
C LYS A 60 -3.74 6.97 -17.53
N GLU A 61 -4.83 6.27 -17.84
CA GLU A 61 -6.19 6.84 -17.97
C GLU A 61 -6.63 7.50 -16.65
N LEU A 62 -6.40 6.83 -15.52
CA LEU A 62 -6.68 7.35 -14.18
C LEU A 62 -5.84 8.59 -13.88
N GLU A 63 -4.54 8.57 -14.17
CA GLU A 63 -3.66 9.73 -13.97
C GLU A 63 -4.08 10.94 -14.84
N ILE A 64 -4.42 10.72 -16.11
CA ILE A 64 -4.93 11.78 -17.01
C ILE A 64 -6.23 12.36 -16.46
N SER A 65 -7.10 11.51 -15.93
CA SER A 65 -8.36 11.87 -15.31
C SER A 65 -8.22 12.45 -13.90
N ALA A 66 -6.99 12.58 -13.40
CA ALA A 66 -6.69 13.01 -12.04
C ALA A 66 -7.42 12.19 -10.96
N LEU A 67 -7.57 10.88 -11.19
CA LEU A 67 -8.05 9.89 -10.22
C LEU A 67 -6.85 9.22 -9.53
N PRO A 68 -6.57 9.52 -8.25
CA PRO A 68 -5.35 9.08 -7.61
C PRO A 68 -5.39 7.59 -7.26
N VAL A 69 -4.30 6.91 -7.58
CA VAL A 69 -4.01 5.55 -7.12
C VAL A 69 -2.96 5.60 -6.02
N ILE A 70 -3.34 5.25 -4.79
CA ILE A 70 -2.50 5.26 -3.60
C ILE A 70 -1.98 3.84 -3.36
N ALA A 71 -0.67 3.64 -3.48
CA ALA A 71 -0.05 2.37 -3.16
C ALA A 71 -0.01 2.14 -1.64
N VAL A 72 -0.50 0.99 -1.17
CA VAL A 72 -0.52 0.61 0.25
C VAL A 72 0.03 -0.81 0.41
N THR A 73 1.30 -0.92 0.80
CA THR A 73 2.07 -2.17 0.65
C THR A 73 2.85 -2.58 1.91
N SER A 74 3.25 -3.84 1.97
CA SER A 74 4.17 -4.38 2.98
C SER A 74 5.65 -4.05 2.70
N LYS A 75 5.96 -3.55 1.49
CA LYS A 75 7.30 -3.19 1.03
C LYS A 75 7.88 -1.97 1.75
N THR A 76 9.20 -1.83 1.69
CA THR A 76 9.93 -0.68 2.24
C THR A 76 9.87 0.54 1.31
N ALA A 77 10.23 1.73 1.83
CA ALA A 77 10.43 2.90 0.98
C ALA A 77 11.48 2.66 -0.12
N SER A 78 12.57 1.94 0.19
CA SER A 78 13.63 1.62 -0.77
C SER A 78 13.17 0.71 -1.91
N GLU A 79 12.16 -0.13 -1.68
CA GLU A 79 11.50 -0.89 -2.73
C GLU A 79 10.52 -0.03 -3.55
N VAL A 80 9.68 0.76 -2.86
CA VAL A 80 8.55 1.45 -3.48
C VAL A 80 8.98 2.67 -4.30
N ILE A 81 9.91 3.49 -3.81
CA ILE A 81 10.35 4.72 -4.49
C ILE A 81 10.86 4.46 -5.93
N PRO A 82 11.74 3.48 -6.21
CA PRO A 82 12.16 3.20 -7.57
C PRO A 82 11.03 2.58 -8.41
N LEU A 83 10.22 1.68 -7.83
CA LEU A 83 9.11 1.03 -8.51
C LEU A 83 8.08 2.05 -9.04
N ARG A 84 7.74 3.05 -8.22
CA ARG A 84 6.76 4.10 -8.57
C ARG A 84 7.13 4.90 -9.82
N LYS A 85 8.42 5.03 -10.12
CA LYS A 85 8.88 5.69 -11.37
C LYS A 85 8.41 4.93 -12.61
N ASN A 86 8.37 3.61 -12.55
CA ASN A 86 7.90 2.77 -13.66
C ASN A 86 6.37 2.76 -13.77
N LEU A 87 5.68 2.87 -12.63
CA LEU A 87 4.22 2.94 -12.56
C LEU A 87 3.64 4.32 -12.91
N VAL A 88 4.50 5.33 -13.10
CA VAL A 88 4.10 6.75 -13.21
C VAL A 88 3.24 7.20 -12.01
N ASN A 89 3.45 6.56 -10.86
CA ASN A 89 2.65 6.78 -9.67
C ASN A 89 3.23 7.94 -8.85
N ILE A 90 2.59 9.11 -8.87
CA ILE A 90 3.11 10.34 -8.25
C ILE A 90 2.41 10.75 -6.95
N HIS A 91 1.43 9.97 -6.49
CA HIS A 91 0.59 10.28 -5.32
C HIS A 91 1.25 9.88 -3.99
N PRO A 92 0.62 10.18 -2.83
CA PRO A 92 1.01 9.58 -1.57
C PRO A 92 1.05 8.05 -1.66
N PHE A 93 1.88 7.45 -0.81
CA PHE A 93 1.97 6.00 -0.70
C PHE A 93 2.26 5.59 0.75
N VAL A 94 1.98 4.33 1.05
CA VAL A 94 2.08 3.76 2.39
C VAL A 94 2.98 2.54 2.34
N ILE A 95 3.93 2.48 3.27
CA ILE A 95 4.92 1.40 3.36
C ILE A 95 4.68 0.53 4.60
N GLU A 96 5.31 -0.65 4.60
CA GLU A 96 5.37 -1.56 5.75
C GLU A 96 4.02 -1.79 6.44
N ASN A 97 2.97 -2.06 5.66
CA ASN A 97 1.60 -2.35 6.10
C ASN A 97 0.90 -1.23 6.87
N GLY A 98 1.24 0.04 6.62
CA GLY A 98 0.62 1.17 7.32
C GLY A 98 1.52 1.85 8.33
N ALA A 99 2.76 1.40 8.48
CA ALA A 99 3.69 1.96 9.46
C ALA A 99 4.01 3.44 9.18
N ALA A 100 4.14 3.81 7.91
CA ALA A 100 4.42 5.17 7.51
C ALA A 100 3.75 5.56 6.20
N ILE A 101 3.34 6.82 6.12
CA ILE A 101 2.77 7.46 4.94
C ILE A 101 3.80 8.44 4.38
N TYR A 102 4.06 8.37 3.08
CA TYR A 102 4.95 9.27 2.37
C TYR A 102 4.12 10.11 1.40
N ILE A 103 4.17 11.43 1.58
CA ILE A 103 3.45 12.42 0.78
C ILE A 103 4.50 13.25 0.03
N PRO A 104 4.46 13.34 -1.32
CA PRO A 104 5.39 14.20 -2.04
C PRO A 104 5.33 15.63 -1.53
N LYS A 105 6.49 16.30 -1.41
CA LYS A 105 6.54 17.71 -1.03
C LYS A 105 5.67 18.53 -1.98
N LYS A 106 4.86 19.43 -1.42
CA LYS A 106 3.94 20.31 -2.16
C LYS A 106 2.80 19.55 -2.88
N TYR A 107 2.53 18.30 -2.50
CA TYR A 107 1.40 17.54 -3.04
C TYR A 107 0.06 18.17 -2.63
N PHE A 108 -0.16 18.33 -1.33
CA PHE A 108 -1.29 19.09 -0.81
C PHE A 108 -0.97 20.58 -0.70
N SER A 109 -2.02 21.41 -0.61
CA SER A 109 -1.87 22.86 -0.45
C SER A 109 -1.04 23.19 0.79
N LYS A 110 -0.34 24.34 0.77
CA LYS A 110 0.52 24.76 1.90
C LYS A 110 -0.23 24.97 3.21
N ASN A 111 -1.56 25.07 3.16
CA ASN A 111 -2.39 25.33 4.33
C ASN A 111 -2.79 24.04 5.07
N LEU A 112 -2.56 22.86 4.48
CA LEU A 112 -2.80 21.60 5.16
C LEU A 112 -1.73 21.36 6.23
N VAL A 113 -2.12 21.44 7.50
CA VAL A 113 -1.24 21.16 8.63
C VAL A 113 -1.14 19.66 8.84
N ILE A 114 -0.02 19.08 8.44
CA ILE A 114 0.30 17.67 8.68
C ILE A 114 1.06 17.58 10.00
N LYS A 115 0.44 16.94 11.01
CA LYS A 115 1.05 16.69 12.32
C LYS A 115 1.80 15.36 12.35
N ASN A 116 2.73 15.22 13.30
CA ASN A 116 3.55 14.02 13.52
C ASN A 116 4.30 13.59 12.26
N SER A 117 4.97 14.56 11.61
CA SER A 117 5.68 14.33 10.37
C SER A 117 7.11 14.89 10.39
N ASP A 118 7.97 14.25 9.63
CA ASP A 118 9.32 14.71 9.30
C ASP A 118 9.51 14.80 7.78
N ILE A 119 10.68 15.28 7.36
CA ILE A 119 11.05 15.42 5.95
C ILE A 119 12.12 14.38 5.62
N VAL A 120 11.85 13.55 4.62
CA VAL A 120 12.79 12.56 4.08
C VAL A 120 12.87 12.77 2.57
N ASP A 121 14.04 13.21 2.08
CA ASP A 121 14.26 13.57 0.68
C ASP A 121 13.18 14.51 0.13
N GLU A 122 12.40 14.07 -0.87
CA GLU A 122 11.33 14.82 -1.51
C GLU A 122 9.94 14.54 -0.91
N TYR A 123 9.88 13.96 0.29
CA TYR A 123 8.65 13.54 0.94
C TYR A 123 8.47 14.17 2.32
N ILE A 124 7.21 14.44 2.66
CA ILE A 124 6.73 14.56 4.03
C ILE A 124 6.38 13.15 4.46
N ARG A 125 7.03 12.64 5.51
CA ARG A 125 6.78 11.32 6.06
C ARG A 125 6.01 11.47 7.37
N ILE A 126 4.97 10.68 7.52
CA ILE A 126 4.20 10.55 8.75
C ILE A 126 4.44 9.15 9.27
N SER A 127 4.90 9.02 10.50
CA SER A 127 5.04 7.73 11.17
C SER A 127 4.75 7.85 12.66
N GLU A 128 3.90 6.95 13.14
CA GLU A 128 3.64 6.75 14.57
C GLU A 128 4.06 5.32 14.98
N ALA A 129 4.77 4.62 14.10
CA ALA A 129 5.24 3.27 14.32
C ALA A 129 6.55 3.25 15.11
N PRO A 130 6.72 2.33 16.07
CA PRO A 130 8.02 2.02 16.66
C PRO A 130 9.02 1.58 15.58
N SER A 131 10.31 1.84 15.81
CA SER A 131 11.36 1.41 14.90
C SER A 131 11.47 -0.12 14.83
N ARG A 132 12.03 -0.63 13.73
CA ARG A 132 12.38 -2.05 13.58
C ARG A 132 13.20 -2.58 14.75
N ASP A 133 14.12 -1.77 15.27
CA ASP A 133 14.96 -2.13 16.43
C ASP A 133 14.14 -2.38 17.71
N HIS A 134 13.03 -1.68 17.89
CA HIS A 134 12.09 -1.96 18.97
C HIS A 134 11.56 -3.41 18.89
N TRP A 135 11.12 -3.84 17.71
CA TRP A 135 10.61 -5.19 17.50
C TRP A 135 11.70 -6.25 17.61
N ARG A 136 12.92 -5.98 17.13
CA ARG A 136 14.08 -6.86 17.32
C ARG A 136 14.39 -7.09 18.80
N LYS A 137 14.35 -6.03 19.62
CA LYS A 137 14.53 -6.12 21.07
C LYS A 137 13.41 -6.91 21.74
N ILE A 138 12.17 -6.80 21.26
CA ILE A 138 11.07 -7.63 21.73
C ILE A 138 11.33 -9.09 21.38
N LEU A 139 11.63 -9.40 20.11
CA LEU A 139 11.91 -10.76 19.66
C LEU A 139 13.04 -11.43 20.45
N HIS A 140 14.13 -10.73 20.74
CA HIS A 140 15.22 -11.25 21.56
C HIS A 140 14.78 -11.67 22.98
N LYS A 141 13.73 -11.05 23.55
CA LYS A 141 13.18 -11.50 24.84
C LYS A 141 12.50 -12.88 24.73
N PHE A 142 12.09 -13.29 23.53
CA PHE A 142 11.44 -14.57 23.25
C PHE A 142 12.43 -15.68 22.85
N ASP A 143 13.72 -15.37 22.64
CA ASP A 143 14.73 -16.35 22.22
C ASP A 143 14.77 -17.60 23.11
N HIS A 144 14.65 -17.44 24.43
CA HIS A 144 14.69 -18.55 25.38
C HIS A 144 13.62 -19.63 25.14
N CYS A 145 12.47 -19.25 24.56
CA CYS A 145 11.38 -20.17 24.24
C CYS A 145 11.29 -20.52 22.75
N TYR A 146 11.81 -19.66 21.86
CA TYR A 146 11.45 -19.69 20.43
C TYR A 146 12.63 -19.60 19.46
N ARG A 147 13.88 -19.49 19.92
CA ARG A 147 15.05 -19.19 19.08
C ARG A 147 15.25 -20.11 17.87
N ASN A 148 14.81 -21.37 17.96
CA ASN A 148 14.94 -22.35 16.86
C ASN A 148 13.63 -22.55 16.08
N GLU A 149 12.59 -21.76 16.37
CA GLU A 149 11.27 -21.85 15.73
C GLU A 149 11.03 -20.72 14.73
N PHE A 150 11.96 -19.76 14.63
CA PHE A 150 11.90 -18.71 13.60
C PHE A 150 13.28 -18.19 13.20
N ARG A 151 13.34 -17.58 12.02
CA ARG A 151 14.47 -16.75 11.55
C ARG A 151 13.98 -15.39 11.12
N SER A 152 14.43 -14.31 11.77
CA SER A 152 14.09 -12.95 11.35
C SER A 152 14.94 -12.52 10.15
N PHE A 153 14.44 -11.57 9.36
CA PHE A 153 15.21 -10.96 8.27
C PHE A 153 16.51 -10.33 8.79
N SER A 154 16.46 -9.70 9.96
CA SER A 154 17.65 -9.16 10.62
C SER A 154 18.69 -10.24 10.89
N ASP A 155 18.29 -11.40 11.42
CA ASP A 155 19.22 -12.48 11.77
C ASP A 155 19.81 -13.12 10.50
N ILE A 156 18.97 -13.36 9.50
CA ILE A 156 19.41 -13.88 8.19
C ILE A 156 20.41 -12.91 7.56
N PHE A 157 20.11 -11.62 7.54
CA PHE A 157 21.00 -10.63 6.94
C PHE A 157 22.29 -10.43 7.73
N ASN A 158 22.27 -10.49 9.06
CA ASN A 158 23.47 -10.38 9.87
C ASN A 158 24.43 -11.56 9.66
N ARG A 159 23.87 -12.76 9.45
CA ARG A 159 24.66 -13.99 9.24
C ARG A 159 25.17 -14.11 7.81
N ASP A 160 24.28 -13.93 6.83
CA ASP A 160 24.51 -14.30 5.42
C ASP A 160 24.45 -13.08 4.48
N GLY A 161 24.27 -11.88 5.01
CA GLY A 161 24.09 -10.67 4.23
C GLY A 161 22.84 -10.70 3.36
N ALA A 162 22.88 -9.97 2.27
CA ALA A 162 21.79 -9.95 1.29
C ALA A 162 21.57 -11.32 0.60
N ALA A 163 22.58 -12.20 0.57
CA ALA A 163 22.47 -13.50 -0.07
C ALA A 163 21.49 -14.43 0.67
N GLY A 164 21.50 -14.42 2.01
CA GLY A 164 20.51 -15.18 2.77
C GLY A 164 19.07 -14.67 2.58
N ILE A 165 18.90 -13.36 2.42
CA ILE A 165 17.58 -12.80 2.08
C ILE A 165 17.17 -13.26 0.66
N CYS A 166 18.07 -13.25 -0.32
CA CYS A 166 17.78 -13.80 -1.66
C CYS A 166 17.30 -15.25 -1.61
N GLU A 167 17.95 -16.09 -0.81
CA GLU A 167 17.64 -17.51 -0.68
C GLU A 167 16.19 -17.74 -0.23
N VAL A 168 15.73 -16.95 0.75
CA VAL A 168 14.40 -17.12 1.33
C VAL A 168 13.30 -16.36 0.60
N THR A 169 13.64 -15.30 -0.14
CA THR A 169 12.66 -14.50 -0.88
C THR A 169 12.60 -14.78 -2.38
N GLY A 170 13.64 -15.40 -2.96
CA GLY A 170 13.82 -15.52 -4.41
C GLY A 170 14.09 -14.19 -5.11
N LEU A 171 14.45 -13.14 -4.37
CA LEU A 171 14.72 -11.81 -4.93
C LEU A 171 16.14 -11.72 -5.49
N SER A 172 16.36 -10.79 -6.42
CA SER A 172 17.72 -10.40 -6.82
C SER A 172 18.46 -9.77 -5.63
N LEU A 173 19.80 -9.77 -5.68
CA LEU A 173 20.63 -9.22 -4.60
C LEU A 173 20.27 -7.76 -4.24
N GLN A 174 19.98 -6.93 -5.24
CA GLN A 174 19.61 -5.54 -5.00
C GLN A 174 18.20 -5.42 -4.40
N SER A 175 17.24 -6.20 -4.88
CA SER A 175 15.89 -6.23 -4.34
C SER A 175 15.88 -6.77 -2.90
N ALA A 176 16.70 -7.78 -2.60
CA ALA A 176 16.87 -8.32 -1.25
C ALA A 176 17.44 -7.28 -0.27
N LYS A 177 18.44 -6.48 -0.71
CA LYS A 177 18.93 -5.34 0.06
C LYS A 177 17.81 -4.34 0.35
N ASN A 178 17.05 -3.94 -0.68
CA ASN A 178 15.96 -2.98 -0.53
C ASN A 178 14.85 -3.49 0.40
N ALA A 179 14.47 -4.76 0.27
CA ALA A 179 13.48 -5.42 1.13
C ALA A 179 13.92 -5.50 2.59
N ASN A 180 15.24 -5.57 2.84
CA ASN A 180 15.81 -5.53 4.18
C ASN A 180 16.05 -4.11 4.71
N THR A 181 15.91 -3.05 3.90
CA THR A 181 15.95 -1.65 4.39
C THR A 181 14.63 -1.26 5.06
N ARG A 182 14.21 -2.05 6.06
CA ARG A 182 12.98 -1.84 6.83
C ARG A 182 13.24 -0.91 8.01
N GLU A 183 12.33 0.01 8.25
CA GLU A 183 12.40 1.00 9.31
C GLU A 183 11.47 0.69 10.49
N TYR A 184 10.37 -0.05 10.27
CA TYR A 184 9.27 -0.14 11.25
C TYR A 184 8.81 -1.55 11.59
N THR A 185 9.12 -2.54 10.77
CA THR A 185 8.65 -3.92 10.94
C THR A 185 9.77 -4.94 10.75
N GLU A 186 9.62 -6.10 11.38
CA GLU A 186 10.56 -7.23 11.28
C GLU A 186 9.85 -8.46 10.70
N PRO A 187 10.08 -8.80 9.42
CA PRO A 187 9.63 -10.05 8.83
C PRO A 187 10.43 -11.22 9.41
N LEU A 188 9.76 -12.35 9.59
CA LEU A 188 10.38 -13.60 9.97
C LEU A 188 9.77 -14.77 9.21
N ILE A 189 10.57 -15.82 9.12
CA ILE A 189 10.19 -17.15 8.65
C ILE A 189 9.89 -17.96 9.89
N TRP A 190 8.71 -18.56 9.93
CA TRP A 190 8.35 -19.49 10.99
C TRP A 190 8.75 -20.91 10.59
N GLU A 191 9.46 -21.60 11.47
CA GLU A 191 10.02 -22.94 11.26
C GLU A 191 9.54 -23.96 12.31
N GLY A 192 8.83 -23.51 13.35
CA GLY A 192 8.13 -24.38 14.31
C GLY A 192 6.80 -24.92 13.78
N THR A 193 6.03 -25.60 14.63
CA THR A 193 4.68 -26.07 14.28
C THR A 193 3.66 -24.93 14.25
N GLU A 194 2.50 -25.14 13.63
CA GLU A 194 1.43 -24.11 13.59
C GLU A 194 0.83 -23.86 14.98
N GLU A 195 0.76 -24.87 15.87
CA GLU A 195 0.32 -24.69 17.25
C GLU A 195 1.27 -23.77 18.01
N ARG A 196 2.59 -24.02 17.87
CA ARG A 196 3.65 -23.18 18.44
C ARG A 196 3.60 -21.75 17.89
N LYS A 197 3.28 -21.59 16.61
CA LYS A 197 3.11 -20.28 15.94
C LYS A 197 1.96 -19.48 16.52
N ILE A 198 0.81 -20.14 16.72
CA ILE A 198 -0.38 -19.51 17.32
C ILE A 198 -0.04 -19.02 18.73
N GLN A 199 0.64 -19.85 19.54
CA GLN A 199 1.11 -19.47 20.86
C GLN A 199 2.07 -18.28 20.82
N PHE A 200 3.07 -18.32 19.93
CA PHE A 200 4.03 -17.23 19.72
C PHE A 200 3.33 -15.90 19.40
N ILE A 201 2.39 -15.92 18.44
CA ILE A 201 1.62 -14.74 18.06
C ILE A 201 0.80 -14.20 19.23
N GLN A 202 0.16 -15.07 20.02
CA GLN A 202 -0.61 -14.68 21.19
C GLN A 202 0.26 -14.02 22.27
N GLU A 203 1.46 -14.55 22.51
CA GLU A 203 2.36 -13.98 23.51
C GLU A 203 2.98 -12.65 23.05
N LEU A 204 3.33 -12.52 21.76
CA LEU A 204 3.76 -11.25 21.19
C LEU A 204 2.67 -10.16 21.31
N ARG A 205 1.39 -10.53 21.15
CA ARG A 205 0.27 -9.60 21.36
C ARG A 205 0.17 -9.08 22.79
N LYS A 206 0.50 -9.90 23.78
CA LYS A 206 0.50 -9.48 25.21
C LYS A 206 1.54 -8.40 25.51
N VAL A 207 2.60 -8.31 24.70
CA VAL A 207 3.66 -7.29 24.85
C VAL A 207 3.52 -6.13 23.86
N GLY A 208 2.36 -5.99 23.20
CA GLY A 208 2.02 -4.85 22.36
C GLY A 208 2.39 -4.97 20.88
N ALA A 209 2.90 -6.11 20.43
CA ALA A 209 3.11 -6.37 19.01
C ALA A 209 1.81 -6.83 18.34
N ASN A 210 1.69 -6.59 17.04
CA ASN A 210 0.59 -7.09 16.21
C ASN A 210 1.15 -7.90 15.03
N PRO A 211 1.48 -9.18 15.22
CA PRO A 211 2.00 -10.01 14.15
C PRO A 211 0.98 -10.17 13.02
N LEU A 212 1.40 -9.92 11.78
CA LEU A 212 0.58 -10.03 10.59
C LEU A 212 1.15 -11.11 9.65
N GLN A 213 0.33 -12.11 9.33
CA GLN A 213 0.70 -13.13 8.35
C GLN A 213 0.50 -12.55 6.94
N GLY A 214 1.61 -12.29 6.25
CA GLY A 214 1.58 -12.04 4.81
C GLY A 214 1.56 -13.36 4.02
N GLY A 215 1.78 -13.29 2.71
CA GLY A 215 1.80 -14.49 1.87
C GLY A 215 2.86 -15.53 2.27
N ARG A 216 4.08 -15.09 2.60
CA ARG A 216 5.21 -15.99 2.93
C ARG A 216 5.81 -15.77 4.31
N PHE A 217 5.75 -14.54 4.81
CA PHE A 217 6.44 -14.15 6.04
C PHE A 217 5.44 -13.69 7.10
N LEU A 218 5.71 -14.03 8.36
CA LEU A 218 5.05 -13.39 9.48
C LEU A 218 5.78 -12.07 9.75
N THR A 219 5.07 -10.96 9.76
CA THR A 219 5.66 -9.63 9.97
C THR A 219 5.32 -9.12 11.36
N ILE A 220 6.34 -8.80 12.14
CA ILE A 220 6.19 -8.21 13.47
C ILE A 220 6.17 -6.69 13.33
N GLY A 221 5.12 -6.08 13.86
CA GLY A 221 4.91 -4.64 13.88
C GLY A 221 4.02 -4.23 15.06
N GLY A 222 3.62 -2.96 15.08
CA GLY A 222 2.77 -2.40 16.13
C GLY A 222 1.31 -2.35 15.75
N ALA A 223 0.52 -1.60 16.52
CA ALA A 223 -0.88 -1.32 16.25
C ALA A 223 -1.07 -0.26 15.14
N PHE A 224 -0.47 -0.50 13.98
CA PHE A 224 -0.70 0.24 12.74
C PHE A 224 -1.14 -0.74 11.66
N ASP A 225 -2.01 -0.29 10.76
CA ASP A 225 -2.51 -1.12 9.68
C ASP A 225 -2.84 -0.29 8.42
N LYS A 226 -3.03 -1.00 7.30
CA LYS A 226 -3.32 -0.39 6.00
C LYS A 226 -4.63 0.42 6.02
N GLY A 227 -5.62 0.01 6.80
CA GLY A 227 -6.90 0.71 6.95
C GLY A 227 -6.78 2.05 7.68
N SER A 228 -6.00 2.12 8.75
CA SER A 228 -5.70 3.36 9.47
C SER A 228 -4.96 4.37 8.57
N ALA A 229 -4.03 3.88 7.74
CA ALA A 229 -3.32 4.72 6.77
C ALA A 229 -4.24 5.21 5.64
N LEU A 230 -5.13 4.35 5.13
CA LEU A 230 -6.18 4.73 4.17
C LEU A 230 -7.04 5.88 4.72
N LYS A 231 -7.59 5.72 5.94
CA LYS A 231 -8.42 6.76 6.58
C LYS A 231 -7.68 8.09 6.73
N ARG A 232 -6.41 8.04 7.13
CA ARG A 232 -5.60 9.25 7.28
C ARG A 232 -5.38 9.96 5.94
N ILE A 233 -5.09 9.22 4.87
CA ILE A 233 -4.96 9.81 3.53
C ILE A 233 -6.30 10.37 3.04
N SER A 234 -7.39 9.61 3.15
CA SER A 234 -8.74 10.08 2.77
C SER A 234 -9.07 11.40 3.47
N SER A 235 -8.78 11.54 4.77
CA SER A 235 -9.02 12.78 5.51
C SER A 235 -8.25 14.00 4.96
N PHE A 236 -7.05 13.79 4.39
CA PHE A 236 -6.32 14.87 3.73
C PHE A 236 -6.98 15.30 2.43
N TYR A 237 -7.50 14.34 1.65
CA TYR A 237 -8.26 14.65 0.44
C TYR A 237 -9.58 15.33 0.77
N GLU A 238 -10.36 14.82 1.73
CA GLU A 238 -11.61 15.44 2.20
C GLU A 238 -11.40 16.89 2.63
N SER A 239 -10.37 17.13 3.45
CA SER A 239 -10.07 18.47 3.97
C SER A 239 -9.63 19.44 2.88
N VAL A 240 -8.94 18.98 1.84
CA VAL A 240 -8.40 19.87 0.79
C VAL A 240 -9.43 20.10 -0.32
N LEU A 241 -10.22 19.08 -0.66
CA LEU A 241 -11.25 19.16 -1.70
C LEU A 241 -12.57 19.73 -1.19
N GLU A 242 -12.81 19.70 0.12
CA GLU A 242 -14.09 20.02 0.74
C GLU A 242 -15.25 19.17 0.14
N LEU A 243 -14.94 17.92 -0.18
CA LEU A 243 -15.86 16.94 -0.77
C LEU A 243 -15.73 15.58 -0.06
N PRO A 244 -16.83 14.83 0.09
CA PRO A 244 -16.78 13.44 0.53
C PRO A 244 -15.91 12.58 -0.41
N ILE A 245 -15.24 11.57 0.14
CA ILE A 245 -14.48 10.58 -0.65
C ILE A 245 -15.31 9.32 -0.83
N THR A 246 -15.30 8.78 -2.04
CA THR A 246 -15.73 7.40 -2.31
C THR A 246 -14.49 6.58 -2.61
N SER A 247 -14.12 5.72 -1.67
CA SER A 247 -12.87 4.97 -1.69
C SER A 247 -13.03 3.54 -2.21
N LEU A 248 -12.08 3.10 -3.05
CA LEU A 248 -11.89 1.69 -3.41
C LEU A 248 -10.62 1.18 -2.75
N ALA A 249 -10.69 0.06 -2.02
CA ALA A 249 -9.52 -0.70 -1.61
C ALA A 249 -9.37 -1.96 -2.47
N VAL A 250 -8.17 -2.21 -2.97
CA VAL A 250 -7.83 -3.40 -3.78
C VAL A 250 -6.76 -4.22 -3.06
N GLY A 251 -6.98 -5.54 -2.95
CA GLY A 251 -6.05 -6.46 -2.27
C GLY A 251 -6.33 -7.93 -2.59
N ASP A 252 -5.37 -8.79 -2.27
CA ASP A 252 -5.40 -10.24 -2.58
C ASP A 252 -5.32 -11.13 -1.32
N SER A 253 -4.97 -10.56 -0.17
CA SER A 253 -4.51 -11.37 0.97
C SER A 253 -4.93 -10.81 2.34
N ALA A 254 -4.66 -11.60 3.38
CA ALA A 254 -5.16 -11.33 4.74
C ALA A 254 -4.62 -10.03 5.36
N ASN A 255 -3.42 -9.58 4.98
CA ASN A 255 -2.87 -8.29 5.43
C ASN A 255 -3.55 -7.07 4.79
N ASP A 256 -4.38 -7.28 3.75
CA ASP A 256 -5.17 -6.23 3.12
C ASP A 256 -6.53 -6.02 3.79
N VAL A 257 -7.01 -6.98 4.61
CA VAL A 257 -8.35 -6.97 5.22
C VAL A 257 -8.63 -5.66 5.94
N SER A 258 -7.66 -5.11 6.68
CA SER A 258 -7.83 -3.83 7.39
C SER A 258 -8.21 -2.67 6.46
N MET A 259 -7.59 -2.60 5.28
CA MET A 259 -7.87 -1.61 4.24
C MET A 259 -9.17 -1.93 3.50
N LEU A 260 -9.34 -3.21 3.14
CA LEU A 260 -10.51 -3.72 2.45
C LEU A 260 -11.78 -3.59 3.28
N ASP A 261 -11.75 -3.65 4.61
CA ASP A 261 -12.91 -3.39 5.47
C ASP A 261 -13.13 -1.88 5.72
N SER A 262 -12.09 -1.06 5.56
CA SER A 262 -12.14 0.38 5.87
C SER A 262 -12.63 1.26 4.72
N ALA A 263 -12.48 0.84 3.47
CA ALA A 263 -12.90 1.60 2.29
C ALA A 263 -14.41 1.46 2.01
N ASP A 264 -14.98 2.33 1.17
CA ASP A 264 -16.41 2.24 0.80
C ASP A 264 -16.70 1.03 -0.09
N TRP A 265 -15.75 0.70 -0.95
CA TRP A 265 -15.76 -0.48 -1.82
C TRP A 265 -14.51 -1.32 -1.60
N ALA A 266 -14.68 -2.65 -1.62
CA ALA A 266 -13.57 -3.61 -1.64
C ALA A 266 -13.53 -4.30 -2.99
N LEU A 267 -12.33 -4.41 -3.58
CA LEU A 267 -12.05 -5.26 -4.72
C LEU A 267 -11.06 -6.35 -4.28
N LEU A 268 -11.54 -7.58 -4.26
CA LEU A 268 -10.76 -8.77 -3.97
C LEU A 268 -10.17 -9.33 -5.26
N ILE A 269 -8.84 -9.37 -5.35
CA ILE A 269 -8.13 -9.96 -6.47
C ILE A 269 -8.02 -11.47 -6.28
N ARG A 270 -8.52 -12.22 -7.27
CA ARG A 270 -8.45 -13.69 -7.26
C ARG A 270 -7.01 -14.17 -7.41
N ALA A 271 -6.68 -15.24 -6.71
CA ALA A 271 -5.47 -16.02 -6.90
C ALA A 271 -5.82 -17.51 -6.90
N LYS A 272 -5.38 -18.28 -7.90
CA LYS A 272 -5.74 -19.70 -8.14
C LYS A 272 -5.45 -20.60 -6.95
N ASN A 273 -4.36 -20.32 -6.22
CA ASN A 273 -3.87 -21.16 -5.14
C ASN A 273 -4.02 -20.53 -3.76
N ARG A 274 -4.90 -19.53 -3.61
CA ARG A 274 -5.12 -18.84 -2.34
C ARG A 274 -6.60 -18.54 -2.15
N ALA A 275 -7.10 -18.80 -0.95
CA ALA A 275 -8.44 -18.38 -0.57
C ALA A 275 -8.53 -16.85 -0.55
N LEU A 276 -9.67 -16.31 -0.96
CA LEU A 276 -9.94 -14.88 -0.81
C LEU A 276 -9.89 -14.50 0.69
N PRO A 277 -9.41 -13.29 1.02
CA PRO A 277 -9.43 -12.83 2.40
C PRO A 277 -10.88 -12.69 2.89
N LEU A 278 -11.10 -13.03 4.16
CA LEU A 278 -12.41 -12.91 4.79
C LEU A 278 -12.63 -11.47 5.27
N LEU A 279 -13.67 -10.83 4.74
CA LEU A 279 -14.10 -9.48 5.13
C LEU A 279 -15.20 -9.55 6.19
N ARG A 280 -15.41 -8.44 6.91
CA ARG A 280 -16.50 -8.31 7.90
C ARG A 280 -17.79 -7.75 7.28
N ARG A 281 -17.88 -7.76 5.95
CA ARG A 281 -18.95 -7.18 5.16
C ARG A 281 -19.20 -7.99 3.89
N ASP A 282 -20.44 -7.93 3.42
CA ASP A 282 -20.88 -8.55 2.15
C ASP A 282 -21.28 -7.51 1.10
N SER A 283 -21.60 -6.27 1.52
CA SER A 283 -21.99 -5.17 0.62
C SER A 283 -20.77 -4.45 0.02
N ASN A 284 -20.91 -3.93 -1.21
CA ASN A 284 -19.88 -3.19 -1.93
C ASN A 284 -18.56 -3.98 -2.09
N VAL A 285 -18.66 -5.30 -2.17
CA VAL A 285 -17.54 -6.21 -2.42
C VAL A 285 -17.59 -6.66 -3.87
N LEU A 286 -16.51 -6.38 -4.60
CA LEU A 286 -16.24 -6.88 -5.94
C LEU A 286 -15.16 -7.96 -5.84
N ILE A 287 -15.27 -8.97 -6.69
CA ILE A 287 -14.28 -10.04 -6.82
C ILE A 287 -13.89 -10.10 -8.30
N SER A 288 -12.59 -10.09 -8.59
CA SER A 288 -12.10 -10.23 -9.96
C SER A 288 -12.26 -11.66 -10.48
N GLU A 289 -12.42 -11.79 -11.79
CA GLU A 289 -12.34 -13.08 -12.47
C GLU A 289 -10.88 -13.45 -12.74
N LYS A 290 -10.07 -12.47 -13.13
CA LYS A 290 -8.63 -12.62 -13.42
C LYS A 290 -7.75 -12.40 -12.20
N GLU A 291 -6.50 -12.84 -12.30
CA GLU A 291 -5.47 -12.69 -11.28
C GLU A 291 -4.63 -11.42 -11.48
N GLY A 292 -4.02 -10.94 -10.39
CA GLY A 292 -3.01 -9.87 -10.41
C GLY A 292 -3.43 -8.63 -11.21
N PRO A 293 -2.54 -8.06 -12.04
CA PRO A 293 -2.77 -6.77 -12.70
C PRO A 293 -3.92 -6.81 -13.72
N GLN A 294 -4.26 -7.99 -14.27
CA GLN A 294 -5.42 -8.14 -15.14
C GLN A 294 -6.73 -8.09 -14.34
N GLY A 295 -6.75 -8.74 -13.18
CA GLY A 295 -7.89 -8.66 -12.25
C GLY A 295 -8.05 -7.26 -11.68
N TRP A 296 -6.94 -6.56 -11.47
CA TRP A 296 -6.91 -5.16 -11.06
C TRP A 296 -7.58 -4.25 -12.11
N ASP A 297 -7.16 -4.33 -13.38
CA ASP A 297 -7.76 -3.53 -14.46
C ASP A 297 -9.26 -3.79 -14.59
N GLU A 298 -9.64 -5.07 -14.67
CA GLU A 298 -11.03 -5.52 -14.77
C GLU A 298 -11.89 -4.98 -13.62
N GLY A 299 -11.42 -5.18 -12.39
CA GLY A 299 -12.17 -4.83 -11.18
C GLY A 299 -12.28 -3.33 -10.96
N VAL A 300 -11.22 -2.56 -11.25
CA VAL A 300 -11.27 -1.09 -11.16
C VAL A 300 -12.23 -0.52 -12.19
N ARG A 301 -12.19 -0.98 -13.45
CA ARG A 301 -13.20 -0.58 -14.46
C ARG A 301 -14.61 -0.95 -14.06
N LYS A 302 -14.81 -2.11 -13.43
CA LYS A 302 -16.11 -2.52 -12.89
C LYS A 302 -16.57 -1.59 -11.78
N TRP A 303 -15.69 -1.20 -10.86
CA TRP A 303 -16.00 -0.24 -9.81
C TRP A 303 -16.36 1.15 -10.36
N LEU A 304 -15.58 1.68 -11.31
CA LEU A 304 -15.88 2.98 -11.96
C LEU A 304 -17.30 3.00 -12.54
N ARG A 305 -17.73 1.91 -13.19
CA ARG A 305 -19.12 1.77 -13.65
C ARG A 305 -20.15 1.75 -12.51
N GLN A 306 -19.86 1.10 -11.38
CA GLN A 306 -20.77 1.06 -10.22
C GLN A 306 -21.00 2.45 -9.60
N ILE A 307 -19.99 3.31 -9.65
CA ILE A 307 -20.09 4.69 -9.16
C ILE A 307 -20.50 5.68 -10.26
N ASN A 308 -20.94 5.19 -11.43
CA ASN A 308 -21.31 5.98 -12.61
C ASN A 308 -20.22 6.98 -13.04
N TYR A 309 -18.95 6.60 -12.91
CA TYR A 309 -17.83 7.39 -13.39
C TYR A 309 -17.52 7.02 -14.85
N GLU A 310 -17.62 8.00 -15.73
CA GLU A 310 -17.24 7.89 -17.14
C GLU A 310 -15.95 8.68 -17.40
N PHE A 311 -15.05 8.10 -18.18
CA PHE A 311 -13.92 8.86 -18.71
C PHE A 311 -14.47 9.86 -19.73
N GLU A 312 -13.97 11.09 -19.71
CA GLU A 312 -14.25 12.04 -20.79
C GLU A 312 -13.59 11.50 -22.05
N ASN A 313 -14.37 11.24 -23.10
CA ASN A 313 -13.80 10.95 -24.41
C ASN A 313 -13.23 12.27 -24.97
N ASP A 314 -11.97 12.25 -25.38
CA ASP A 314 -11.30 13.36 -26.11
C ASP A 314 -11.89 13.56 -27.54
N ASP A 315 -13.16 13.23 -27.78
CA ASP A 315 -13.82 13.37 -29.09
C ASP A 315 -14.49 14.74 -29.30
N ASP A 316 -14.37 15.66 -28.35
CA ASP A 316 -14.77 17.07 -28.49
C ASP A 316 -13.51 17.98 -28.57
N ASP A 317 -12.75 17.87 -29.67
CA ASP A 317 -11.86 18.92 -30.19
C ASP A 317 -11.73 18.83 -31.73
#